data_AF-A0A1C1CX38-F1
#
_entry.id   AF-A0A1C1CX38-F1
#
_cell.length_a   1.000
_cell.length_b   1.000
_cell.length_c   1.000
_cell.angle_alpha   90.00
_cell.angle_beta   90.00
_cell.angle_gamma   90.00
#
_symmetry.space_group_name_H-M   'P 1'
#
loop_
_entity.id
_entity.type
_entity.pdbx_description
1 polymer ?
#
loop_
_entity_poly.entity_id
_entity_poly.type
_entity_poly.pdbx_seq_one_letter_code
_entity_poly.pdbx_strand_id
1 'polypeptide(L)'
;MVFRLLVRHASTVAKRTPRRAAGRYEIISQNLCNDVLKRLRPSLPPPSTCDVIDINPGVGLWSKALHQILQPRRHVLVEPEWKQYADSLAPLLDSAGSRYRYATNLEEAFDPEKELLSEYASGKGASPGKLPEFNQSLLMTVNFSSRRVSQGAYLGSLGKKFFDDLFFSFFSNQAGRSLFRYGLIRILAWIPEEMGREPFVPRTVYRRFKQTIILEAMADITEVAGVPGGFGTTRYRRWPELELEEYAAINAQAKANPAHQVPKSRLDKPPAPDLRSIEPTPQNLKSLPFSSDALWIPDFVQVLERLKKEEPGFYRTHAHGRIPGEMRYKTPLQRQWAAYLREANTKHRTHMRAVEVVNEGRRLMADWKAAVQEAHGQPLDPALELQLRRRGDENHQKIQAMFETNRIWAQKALDDCRAVDMSPPILFWSRRETHPLIVRDGEFEPSSRHMALLDVVPHSKLLKKLDTHDKMVCFRHVMTTLSNCLSYSIPEAAKMLVHEAGVESFLKTIQGIHDPTLGGWYDLTQLRLRALPADMFIEIALAYERWPFRPRTESMLLATPDSQATYSAEEENIR
;
A
#
# COMPACT_ATOMS: atom_id res chain seq x y z
N MET A 1 8.83 -49.80 -44.25
CA MET A 1 9.68 -50.59 -43.33
C MET A 1 9.91 -49.76 -42.08
N VAL A 2 9.64 -50.29 -40.88
CA VAL A 2 10.09 -49.84 -39.52
C VAL A 2 10.16 -48.31 -39.27
N PHE A 3 9.28 -47.68 -38.49
CA PHE A 3 9.22 -47.61 -37.01
C PHE A 3 8.12 -46.56 -36.61
N ARG A 4 7.50 -46.49 -35.41
CA ARG A 4 7.34 -47.42 -34.26
C ARG A 4 6.05 -47.03 -33.48
N LEU A 5 5.51 -48.00 -32.72
CA LEU A 5 4.46 -47.93 -31.69
C LEU A 5 4.45 -46.72 -30.73
N LEU A 6 3.24 -46.26 -30.35
CA LEU A 6 2.69 -46.40 -28.98
C LEU A 6 1.18 -46.06 -28.92
N VAL A 7 0.39 -46.91 -28.27
CA VAL A 7 -1.06 -46.75 -27.99
C VAL A 7 -1.30 -46.98 -26.51
N ARG A 8 -2.41 -46.44 -25.97
CA ARG A 8 -2.95 -46.51 -24.58
C ARG A 8 -2.51 -45.32 -23.70
N HIS A 9 -3.35 -44.75 -22.83
CA HIS A 9 -4.62 -45.22 -22.25
C HIS A 9 -5.78 -44.19 -22.33
N ALA A 10 -6.99 -44.68 -22.04
CA ALA A 10 -8.23 -43.91 -22.07
C ALA A 10 -8.31 -42.81 -21.01
N SER A 11 -8.82 -41.64 -21.38
CA SER A 11 -9.26 -40.62 -20.43
C SER A 11 -10.73 -40.83 -20.08
N THR A 12 -11.02 -41.05 -18.80
CA THR A 12 -12.36 -41.11 -18.24
C THR A 12 -13.13 -39.80 -18.43
N VAL A 13 -14.46 -39.90 -18.51
CA VAL A 13 -15.41 -38.80 -18.68
C VAL A 13 -15.17 -37.68 -17.66
N ALA A 14 -14.52 -36.60 -18.11
CA ALA A 14 -14.42 -35.37 -17.34
C ALA A 14 -15.81 -34.71 -17.29
N LYS A 15 -16.48 -34.79 -16.13
CA LYS A 15 -17.71 -34.02 -15.87
C LYS A 15 -17.39 -32.54 -16.14
N ARG A 16 -18.10 -31.94 -17.10
CA ARG A 16 -18.04 -30.49 -17.36
C ARG A 16 -18.36 -29.75 -16.07
N THR A 17 -17.35 -29.13 -15.46
CA THR A 17 -17.56 -28.14 -14.42
C THR A 17 -18.34 -26.97 -15.02
N PRO A 18 -19.37 -26.44 -14.32
CA PRO A 18 -20.06 -25.25 -14.78
C PRO A 18 -19.05 -24.09 -14.86
N ARG A 19 -19.18 -23.25 -15.90
CA ARG A 19 -18.37 -22.03 -16.04
C ARG A 19 -18.61 -21.12 -14.83
N ARG A 20 -17.72 -21.18 -13.84
CA ARG A 20 -17.68 -20.25 -12.70
C ARG A 20 -17.58 -18.82 -13.23
N ALA A 21 -18.18 -17.86 -12.53
CA ALA A 21 -18.22 -16.44 -12.86
C ALA A 21 -16.87 -15.99 -13.40
N ALA A 22 -16.82 -15.60 -14.67
CA ALA A 22 -15.59 -15.30 -15.41
C ALA A 22 -14.98 -13.96 -14.94
N GLY A 23 -14.52 -13.92 -13.69
CA GLY A 23 -13.99 -12.74 -13.02
C GLY A 23 -13.65 -12.94 -11.54
N ARG A 24 -14.42 -13.73 -10.76
CA ARG A 24 -14.15 -13.91 -9.31
C ARG A 24 -13.01 -14.92 -9.09
N TYR A 25 -12.17 -14.65 -8.10
CA TYR A 25 -11.08 -15.54 -7.68
C TYR A 25 -11.50 -16.34 -6.45
N GLU A 26 -11.44 -17.65 -6.58
CA GLU A 26 -11.80 -18.60 -5.52
C GLU A 26 -10.54 -19.06 -4.79
N ILE A 27 -10.57 -19.09 -3.46
CA ILE A 27 -9.47 -19.66 -2.66
C ILE A 27 -9.62 -21.18 -2.67
N ILE A 28 -8.61 -21.89 -3.18
CA ILE A 28 -8.63 -23.36 -3.34
C ILE A 28 -7.57 -24.08 -2.49
N SER A 29 -6.58 -23.36 -1.94
CA SER A 29 -5.56 -23.93 -1.04
C SER A 29 -6.02 -23.92 0.42
N GLN A 30 -6.38 -25.10 0.94
CA GLN A 30 -6.61 -25.29 2.39
C GLN A 30 -5.35 -24.93 3.21
N ASN A 31 -4.16 -25.18 2.67
CA ASN A 31 -2.89 -24.84 3.33
C ASN A 31 -2.72 -23.32 3.47
N LEU A 32 -3.12 -22.53 2.48
CA LEU A 32 -3.14 -21.07 2.57
C LEU A 32 -4.06 -20.60 3.71
N CYS A 33 -5.31 -21.12 3.75
CA CYS A 33 -6.25 -20.80 4.83
C CYS A 33 -5.66 -21.16 6.21
N ASN A 34 -5.04 -22.34 6.34
CA ASN A 34 -4.43 -22.80 7.59
C ASN A 34 -3.26 -21.91 8.04
N ASP A 35 -2.34 -21.56 7.13
CA ASP A 35 -1.20 -20.70 7.42
C ASP A 35 -1.65 -19.29 7.86
N VAL A 36 -2.61 -18.72 7.13
CA VAL A 36 -3.19 -17.39 7.40
C VAL A 36 -3.93 -17.36 8.73
N LEU A 37 -4.79 -18.35 9.00
CA LEU A 37 -5.57 -18.38 10.24
C LEU A 37 -4.68 -18.69 11.44
N LYS A 38 -3.59 -19.46 11.27
CA LYS A 38 -2.56 -19.64 12.31
C LYS A 38 -1.86 -18.32 12.65
N ARG A 39 -1.53 -17.48 11.66
CA ARG A 39 -0.98 -16.12 11.86
C ARG A 39 -1.98 -15.20 12.56
N LEU A 40 -3.25 -15.23 12.17
CA LEU A 40 -4.29 -14.38 12.74
C LEU A 40 -4.82 -14.85 14.10
N ARG A 41 -4.62 -16.12 14.48
CA ARG A 41 -5.21 -16.71 15.68
C ARG A 41 -5.05 -15.91 16.98
N PRO A 42 -3.90 -15.26 17.28
CA PRO A 42 -3.73 -14.50 18.52
C PRO A 42 -4.58 -13.23 18.59
N SER A 43 -4.89 -12.60 17.45
CA SER A 43 -5.69 -11.36 17.40
C SER A 43 -7.15 -11.61 17.09
N LEU A 44 -7.54 -12.79 16.59
CA LEU A 44 -8.93 -13.16 16.33
C LEU A 44 -9.76 -13.33 17.62
N PRO A 45 -11.09 -13.05 17.58
CA PRO A 45 -11.98 -13.26 18.72
C PRO A 45 -11.90 -14.70 19.29
N PRO A 46 -12.10 -14.89 20.60
CA PRO A 46 -12.23 -16.22 21.17
C PRO A 46 -13.40 -17.01 20.58
N PRO A 47 -13.38 -18.36 20.66
CA PRO A 47 -14.46 -19.17 20.12
C PRO A 47 -15.83 -18.83 20.72
N SER A 48 -16.86 -18.75 19.86
CA SER A 48 -18.25 -18.45 20.23
C SER A 48 -18.53 -17.10 20.89
N THR A 49 -17.62 -16.11 20.82
CA THR A 49 -17.86 -14.75 21.35
C THR A 49 -18.36 -13.73 20.31
N CYS A 50 -18.34 -14.07 19.02
CA CYS A 50 -18.73 -13.16 17.94
C CYS A 50 -19.62 -13.82 16.88
N ASP A 51 -20.29 -12.97 16.10
CA ASP A 51 -20.86 -13.32 14.81
C ASP A 51 -19.90 -12.97 13.66
N VAL A 52 -20.09 -13.62 12.52
CA VAL A 52 -19.31 -13.39 11.30
C VAL A 52 -20.25 -13.02 10.15
N ILE A 53 -19.90 -11.98 9.41
CA ILE A 53 -20.46 -11.68 8.08
C ILE A 53 -19.37 -11.95 7.04
N ASP A 54 -19.62 -12.88 6.11
CA ASP A 54 -18.71 -13.27 5.03
C ASP A 54 -19.32 -12.86 3.68
N ILE A 55 -18.68 -11.91 3.00
CA ILE A 55 -19.18 -11.27 1.78
C ILE A 55 -18.47 -11.82 0.55
N ASN A 56 -19.25 -12.33 -0.41
CA ASN A 56 -18.78 -13.09 -1.58
C ASN A 56 -17.94 -14.35 -1.19
N PRO A 57 -18.48 -15.25 -0.35
CA PRO A 57 -17.76 -16.45 0.11
C PRO A 57 -17.41 -17.42 -1.02
N GLY A 58 -18.11 -17.37 -2.16
CA GLY A 58 -17.83 -18.21 -3.33
C GLY A 58 -17.93 -19.70 -3.01
N VAL A 59 -16.87 -20.48 -3.23
CA VAL A 59 -16.80 -21.91 -2.86
C VAL A 59 -16.79 -22.17 -1.34
N GLY A 60 -16.66 -21.13 -0.53
CA GLY A 60 -16.76 -21.18 0.93
C GLY A 60 -15.61 -21.90 1.64
N LEU A 61 -14.46 -22.10 1.00
CA LEU A 61 -13.29 -22.76 1.63
C LEU A 61 -12.73 -21.93 2.79
N TRP A 62 -12.58 -20.61 2.57
CA TRP A 62 -12.22 -19.65 3.60
C TRP A 62 -13.26 -19.61 4.72
N SER A 63 -14.55 -19.53 4.37
CA SER A 63 -15.69 -19.54 5.30
C SER A 63 -15.70 -20.77 6.20
N LYS A 64 -15.39 -21.95 5.64
CA LYS A 64 -15.24 -23.22 6.37
C LYS A 64 -14.09 -23.15 7.37
N ALA A 65 -12.90 -22.75 6.91
CA ALA A 65 -11.70 -22.68 7.76
C ALA A 65 -11.84 -21.64 8.89
N LEU A 66 -12.39 -20.46 8.59
CA LEU A 66 -12.64 -19.38 9.56
C LEU A 66 -13.68 -19.81 10.61
N HIS A 67 -14.78 -20.45 10.19
CA HIS A 67 -15.81 -20.97 11.09
C HIS A 67 -15.28 -22.03 12.04
N GLN A 68 -14.43 -22.96 11.56
CA GLN A 68 -13.84 -24.01 12.39
C GLN A 68 -13.05 -23.46 13.58
N ILE A 69 -12.36 -22.34 13.40
CA ILE A 69 -11.52 -21.71 14.43
C ILE A 69 -12.31 -20.76 15.33
N LEU A 70 -13.22 -19.96 14.77
CA LEU A 70 -14.01 -18.98 15.53
C LEU A 70 -15.24 -19.57 16.21
N GLN A 71 -15.77 -20.70 15.73
CA GLN A 71 -17.04 -21.29 16.21
C GLN A 71 -18.10 -20.21 16.49
N PRO A 72 -18.42 -19.31 15.54
CA PRO A 72 -19.17 -18.09 15.82
C PRO A 72 -20.61 -18.41 16.26
N ARG A 73 -21.33 -17.46 16.86
CA ARG A 73 -22.73 -17.68 17.29
C ARG A 73 -23.65 -17.77 16.05
N ARG A 74 -23.42 -16.91 15.07
CA ARG A 74 -23.93 -16.95 13.68
C ARG A 74 -22.82 -16.67 12.66
N HIS A 75 -22.93 -17.24 11.46
CA HIS A 75 -22.04 -16.99 10.33
C HIS A 75 -22.87 -16.70 9.07
N VAL A 76 -23.08 -15.43 8.75
CA VAL A 76 -23.90 -14.99 7.62
C VAL A 76 -23.08 -15.00 6.34
N LEU A 77 -23.48 -15.83 5.38
CA LEU A 77 -22.92 -15.93 4.03
C LEU A 77 -23.70 -14.97 3.12
N VAL A 78 -23.08 -13.86 2.75
CA VAL A 78 -23.66 -12.85 1.85
C VAL A 78 -23.22 -13.15 0.42
N GLU A 79 -24.06 -13.85 -0.33
CA GLU A 79 -23.73 -14.32 -1.69
C GLU A 79 -24.83 -13.97 -2.71
N PRO A 80 -24.64 -12.93 -3.54
CA PRO A 80 -25.62 -12.55 -4.57
C PRO A 80 -25.70 -13.56 -5.73
N GLU A 81 -24.63 -14.31 -6.02
CA GLU A 81 -24.56 -15.28 -7.12
C GLU A 81 -24.99 -16.70 -6.67
N TRP A 82 -26.02 -16.80 -5.80
CA TRP A 82 -26.42 -18.06 -5.14
C TRP A 82 -26.54 -19.26 -6.09
N LYS A 83 -27.15 -19.07 -7.27
CA LYS A 83 -27.33 -20.12 -8.30
C LYS A 83 -26.03 -20.79 -8.74
N GLN A 84 -24.88 -20.12 -8.61
CA GLN A 84 -23.58 -20.65 -9.01
C GLN A 84 -22.83 -21.33 -7.87
N TYR A 85 -23.09 -20.94 -6.61
CA TYR A 85 -22.36 -21.41 -5.44
C TYR A 85 -23.17 -22.32 -4.52
N ALA A 86 -24.47 -22.50 -4.78
CA ALA A 86 -25.38 -23.36 -4.03
C ALA A 86 -24.79 -24.77 -3.77
N ASP A 87 -24.22 -25.44 -4.78
CA ASP A 87 -23.58 -26.75 -4.64
C ASP A 87 -22.46 -26.79 -3.57
N SER A 88 -21.80 -25.66 -3.31
CA SER A 88 -20.69 -25.55 -2.35
C SER A 88 -21.11 -24.99 -0.98
N LEU A 89 -22.20 -24.21 -0.94
CA LEU A 89 -22.68 -23.46 0.22
C LEU A 89 -23.93 -24.04 0.87
N ALA A 90 -24.87 -24.63 0.12
CA ALA A 90 -26.07 -25.28 0.69
C ALA A 90 -25.71 -26.38 1.71
N PRO A 91 -24.70 -27.25 1.49
CA PRO A 91 -24.27 -28.22 2.51
C PRO A 91 -23.79 -27.60 3.83
N LEU A 92 -23.42 -26.31 3.86
CA LEU A 92 -23.13 -25.58 5.10
C LEU A 92 -24.41 -25.16 5.83
N LEU A 93 -25.41 -24.67 5.09
CA LEU A 93 -26.70 -24.23 5.63
C LEU A 93 -27.51 -25.42 6.14
N ASP A 94 -27.58 -26.49 5.35
CA ASP A 94 -28.46 -27.64 5.59
C ASP A 94 -27.94 -28.62 6.65
N SER A 95 -26.70 -28.44 7.11
CA SER A 95 -26.10 -29.28 8.15
C SER A 95 -26.86 -29.17 9.49
N ALA A 96 -27.05 -30.31 10.17
CA ALA A 96 -27.80 -30.35 11.43
C ALA A 96 -27.15 -29.45 12.49
N GLY A 97 -27.92 -28.51 13.05
CA GLY A 97 -27.42 -27.52 14.01
C GLY A 97 -26.59 -26.39 13.39
N SER A 98 -26.64 -26.19 12.07
CA SER A 98 -25.86 -25.17 11.38
C SER A 98 -26.04 -23.78 11.99
N ARG A 99 -24.90 -23.14 12.27
CA ARG A 99 -24.82 -21.72 12.62
C ARG A 99 -24.66 -20.81 11.40
N TYR A 100 -24.51 -21.38 10.20
CA TYR A 100 -24.48 -20.61 8.97
C TYR A 100 -25.87 -20.06 8.63
N ARG A 101 -25.92 -18.86 8.09
CA ARG A 101 -27.13 -18.19 7.59
C ARG A 101 -26.84 -17.65 6.19
N TYR A 102 -27.87 -17.43 5.40
CA TYR A 102 -27.74 -16.88 4.05
C TYR A 102 -28.38 -15.49 3.99
N ALA A 103 -27.72 -14.58 3.27
CA ALA A 103 -28.26 -13.30 2.87
C ALA A 103 -27.91 -13.04 1.40
N THR A 104 -28.81 -12.37 0.67
CA THR A 104 -28.59 -12.02 -0.73
C THR A 104 -27.68 -10.80 -0.87
N ASN A 105 -27.71 -9.91 0.12
CA ASN A 105 -26.96 -8.65 0.16
C ASN A 105 -26.62 -8.25 1.61
N LEU A 106 -25.77 -7.24 1.77
CA LEU A 106 -25.26 -6.82 3.08
C LEU A 106 -26.30 -6.11 3.96
N GLU A 107 -27.29 -5.43 3.37
CA GLU A 107 -28.37 -4.80 4.15
C GLU A 107 -29.26 -5.86 4.82
N GLU A 108 -29.56 -6.96 4.11
CA GLU A 108 -30.29 -8.10 4.68
C GLU A 108 -29.53 -8.75 5.87
N ALA A 109 -28.20 -8.81 5.82
CA ALA A 109 -27.38 -9.27 6.94
C ALA A 109 -27.40 -8.33 8.17
N PHE A 110 -27.66 -7.04 7.95
CA PHE A 110 -27.75 -6.02 9.00
C PHE A 110 -29.19 -5.73 9.45
N ASP A 111 -30.19 -6.34 8.82
CA ASP A 111 -31.61 -6.15 9.15
C ASP A 111 -31.98 -6.98 10.41
N PRO A 112 -32.43 -6.35 11.51
CA PRO A 112 -32.90 -7.06 12.70
C PRO A 112 -34.12 -7.95 12.44
N GLU A 113 -35.00 -7.60 11.49
CA GLU A 113 -36.20 -8.39 11.16
C GLU A 113 -35.88 -9.75 10.53
N LYS A 114 -34.62 -9.94 10.11
CA LYS A 114 -34.14 -11.18 9.47
C LYS A 114 -33.50 -12.17 10.44
N GLU A 115 -33.20 -11.76 11.68
CA GLU A 115 -32.59 -12.59 12.74
C GLU A 115 -31.34 -13.40 12.31
N LEU A 116 -30.56 -12.87 11.36
CA LEU A 116 -29.38 -13.54 10.80
C LEU A 116 -28.16 -13.44 11.73
N LEU A 117 -28.05 -12.35 12.49
CA LEU A 117 -27.10 -12.19 13.59
C LEU A 117 -27.76 -12.60 14.91
N SER A 118 -26.96 -12.93 15.92
CA SER A 118 -27.49 -13.23 17.27
C SER A 118 -27.63 -11.99 18.17
N GLU A 119 -27.03 -10.87 17.77
CA GLU A 119 -27.04 -9.62 18.52
C GLU A 119 -26.89 -8.43 17.56
N TYR A 120 -27.80 -7.47 17.64
CA TYR A 120 -27.78 -6.24 16.85
C TYR A 120 -27.41 -5.06 17.77
N ALA A 121 -26.11 -4.86 17.99
CA ALA A 121 -25.55 -3.99 19.04
C ALA A 121 -25.67 -2.47 18.75
N SER A 122 -26.90 -1.97 18.64
CA SER A 122 -27.24 -0.58 18.25
C SER A 122 -26.58 0.49 19.13
N GLY A 123 -26.37 0.23 20.43
CA GLY A 123 -25.71 1.15 21.35
C GLY A 123 -24.20 1.39 21.13
N LYS A 124 -23.54 0.60 20.27
CA LYS A 124 -22.12 0.77 19.87
C LYS A 124 -21.96 1.65 18.63
N GLY A 125 -23.03 1.87 17.87
CA GLY A 125 -23.02 2.76 16.71
C GLY A 125 -22.77 4.22 17.09
N ALA A 126 -22.45 5.04 16.09
CA ALA A 126 -22.33 6.48 16.28
C ALA A 126 -23.71 7.10 16.53
N SER A 127 -23.82 7.96 17.53
CA SER A 127 -25.05 8.71 17.87
C SER A 127 -24.73 10.18 18.13
N PRO A 128 -25.72 11.09 18.18
CA PRO A 128 -25.46 12.50 18.49
C PRO A 128 -24.68 12.64 19.80
N GLY A 129 -23.51 13.28 19.76
CA GLY A 129 -22.62 13.45 20.92
C GLY A 129 -21.82 12.20 21.34
N LYS A 130 -21.98 11.03 20.70
CA LYS A 130 -21.25 9.80 21.02
C LYS A 130 -20.50 9.23 19.82
N LEU A 131 -19.20 9.02 19.99
CA LEU A 131 -18.35 8.34 19.01
C LEU A 131 -18.69 6.84 18.92
N PRO A 132 -18.57 6.23 17.72
CA PRO A 132 -18.75 4.79 17.58
C PRO A 132 -17.66 4.02 18.33
N GLU A 133 -18.06 2.94 18.99
CA GLU A 133 -17.19 2.05 19.74
C GLU A 133 -16.74 0.85 18.90
N PHE A 134 -15.59 0.26 19.22
CA PHE A 134 -15.13 -0.94 18.53
C PHE A 134 -15.96 -2.16 18.92
N ASN A 135 -16.55 -2.84 17.93
CA ASN A 135 -17.44 -3.96 18.17
C ASN A 135 -16.72 -5.30 18.07
N GLN A 136 -16.33 -5.85 19.23
CA GLN A 136 -15.71 -7.17 19.34
C GLN A 136 -16.67 -8.36 19.12
N SER A 137 -18.00 -8.15 19.18
CA SER A 137 -18.98 -9.24 18.96
C SER A 137 -19.36 -9.45 17.49
N LEU A 138 -18.73 -8.71 16.55
CA LEU A 138 -18.96 -8.86 15.11
C LEU A 138 -17.64 -8.77 14.32
N LEU A 139 -17.40 -9.74 13.46
CA LEU A 139 -16.29 -9.77 12.50
C LEU A 139 -16.83 -9.76 11.07
N MET A 140 -16.20 -9.00 10.18
CA MET A 140 -16.50 -9.03 8.75
C MET A 140 -15.33 -9.66 7.98
N THR A 141 -15.63 -10.46 6.96
CA THR A 141 -14.66 -10.85 5.94
C THR A 141 -15.28 -10.67 4.55
N VAL A 142 -14.45 -10.38 3.55
CA VAL A 142 -14.94 -9.98 2.22
C VAL A 142 -13.96 -10.37 1.13
N ASN A 143 -14.48 -10.87 0.01
CA ASN A 143 -13.72 -11.11 -1.23
C ASN A 143 -14.05 -10.04 -2.29
N PHE A 144 -13.04 -9.25 -2.66
CA PHE A 144 -13.15 -8.16 -3.63
C PHE A 144 -12.81 -8.53 -5.07
N SER A 145 -12.50 -9.80 -5.36
CA SER A 145 -12.22 -10.28 -6.73
C SER A 145 -13.45 -10.34 -7.66
N SER A 146 -14.65 -10.08 -7.15
CA SER A 146 -15.85 -9.92 -7.97
C SER A 146 -15.69 -8.85 -9.06
N ARG A 147 -16.53 -8.91 -10.11
CA ARG A 147 -16.51 -7.96 -11.24
C ARG A 147 -16.54 -6.49 -10.78
N ARG A 148 -15.95 -5.61 -11.61
CA ARG A 148 -16.05 -4.15 -11.44
C ARG A 148 -17.50 -3.73 -11.24
N VAL A 149 -17.74 -2.87 -10.25
CA VAL A 149 -19.05 -2.34 -9.93
C VAL A 149 -19.33 -1.15 -10.85
N SER A 150 -20.53 -1.15 -11.43
CA SER A 150 -21.15 0.06 -11.99
C SER A 150 -22.33 0.42 -11.09
N GLN A 151 -22.30 1.57 -10.43
CA GLN A 151 -23.41 2.05 -9.59
C GLN A 151 -23.50 3.58 -9.67
N GLY A 152 -24.58 4.08 -10.27
CA GLY A 152 -24.68 5.51 -10.57
C GLY A 152 -23.55 5.95 -11.52
N ALA A 153 -22.78 6.95 -11.11
CA ALA A 153 -21.60 7.42 -11.84
C ALA A 153 -20.32 6.62 -11.53
N TYR A 154 -20.33 5.72 -10.52
CA TYR A 154 -19.19 4.86 -10.23
C TYR A 154 -18.98 3.81 -11.33
N LEU A 155 -17.76 3.75 -11.84
CA LEU A 155 -17.24 2.58 -12.54
C LEU A 155 -15.86 2.25 -11.96
N GLY A 156 -15.72 1.11 -11.30
CA GLY A 156 -14.44 0.77 -10.66
C GLY A 156 -14.43 -0.55 -9.90
N SER A 157 -13.37 -0.78 -9.14
CA SER A 157 -13.19 -1.99 -8.32
C SER A 157 -14.10 -1.98 -7.09
N LEU A 158 -14.74 -3.12 -6.77
CA LEU A 158 -15.61 -3.27 -5.60
C LEU A 158 -14.97 -2.79 -4.30
N GLY A 159 -13.69 -3.08 -4.07
CA GLY A 159 -13.03 -2.71 -2.82
C GLY A 159 -12.72 -1.22 -2.68
N LYS A 160 -12.32 -0.49 -3.75
CA LYS A 160 -12.17 1.00 -3.68
C LYS A 160 -13.49 1.63 -3.23
N LYS A 161 -14.61 1.25 -3.88
CA LYS A 161 -15.95 1.68 -3.47
C LYS A 161 -16.30 1.29 -2.03
N PHE A 162 -16.04 0.06 -1.61
CA PHE A 162 -16.31 -0.37 -0.24
C PHE A 162 -15.56 0.46 0.80
N PHE A 163 -14.28 0.78 0.56
CA PHE A 163 -13.51 1.63 1.47
C PHE A 163 -13.94 3.10 1.45
N ASP A 164 -14.49 3.60 0.34
CA ASP A 164 -15.17 4.90 0.29
C ASP A 164 -16.48 4.89 1.10
N ASP A 165 -17.32 3.87 0.92
CA ASP A 165 -18.56 3.67 1.69
C ASP A 165 -18.26 3.50 3.20
N LEU A 166 -17.11 2.89 3.55
CA LEU A 166 -16.59 2.78 4.91
C LEU A 166 -16.21 4.15 5.49
N PHE A 167 -15.57 5.02 4.70
CA PHE A 167 -15.29 6.41 5.10
C PHE A 167 -16.59 7.19 5.32
N PHE A 168 -17.55 7.12 4.39
CA PHE A 168 -18.85 7.78 4.56
C PHE A 168 -19.65 7.23 5.76
N SER A 169 -19.47 5.94 6.10
CA SER A 169 -20.10 5.31 7.26
C SER A 169 -19.68 5.91 8.61
N PHE A 170 -18.51 6.54 8.72
CA PHE A 170 -18.10 7.27 9.94
C PHE A 170 -18.99 8.49 10.24
N PHE A 171 -19.51 9.16 9.21
CA PHE A 171 -20.26 10.41 9.35
C PHE A 171 -21.78 10.23 9.16
N SER A 172 -22.20 9.06 8.69
CA SER A 172 -23.59 8.76 8.33
C SER A 172 -24.42 8.25 9.51
N ASN A 173 -24.68 9.10 10.50
CA ASN A 173 -25.55 8.75 11.64
C ASN A 173 -27.05 8.68 11.28
N GLN A 174 -27.48 9.27 10.16
CA GLN A 174 -28.88 9.66 9.99
C GLN A 174 -29.79 8.70 9.20
N ALA A 175 -29.26 7.65 8.56
CA ALA A 175 -30.05 6.84 7.61
C ALA A 175 -30.24 5.37 7.99
N GLY A 176 -29.72 4.91 9.12
CA GLY A 176 -29.71 3.48 9.48
C GLY A 176 -28.89 2.58 8.54
N ARG A 177 -28.29 3.13 7.47
CA ARG A 177 -27.56 2.41 6.41
C ARG A 177 -26.03 2.41 6.56
N SER A 178 -25.49 2.93 7.66
CA SER A 178 -24.03 2.92 7.90
C SER A 178 -23.51 1.49 8.11
N LEU A 179 -22.32 1.19 7.57
CA LEU A 179 -21.57 -0.04 7.90
C LEU A 179 -21.22 -0.12 9.39
N PHE A 180 -21.20 1.01 10.10
CA PHE A 180 -20.90 1.12 11.53
C PHE A 180 -22.14 1.33 12.40
N ARG A 181 -23.34 0.99 11.91
CA ARG A 181 -24.59 1.05 12.70
C ARG A 181 -24.55 0.20 13.98
N TYR A 182 -23.68 -0.81 14.03
CA TYR A 182 -23.40 -1.66 15.19
C TYR A 182 -21.99 -1.46 15.76
N GLY A 183 -21.42 -0.26 15.60
CA GLY A 183 -20.05 0.08 16.00
C GLY A 183 -19.00 -0.19 14.92
N LEU A 184 -17.73 0.07 15.23
CA LEU A 184 -16.59 -0.13 14.34
C LEU A 184 -16.26 -1.62 14.24
N ILE A 185 -16.40 -2.19 13.04
CA ILE A 185 -16.23 -3.63 12.77
C ILE A 185 -14.84 -3.88 12.15
N ARG A 186 -14.14 -4.90 12.62
CA ARG A 186 -12.89 -5.37 11.99
C ARG A 186 -13.18 -6.15 10.70
N ILE A 187 -12.40 -5.90 9.66
CA ILE A 187 -12.65 -6.41 8.31
C ILE A 187 -11.42 -7.17 7.80
N LEU A 188 -11.60 -8.44 7.44
CA LEU A 188 -10.62 -9.30 6.78
C LEU A 188 -10.88 -9.33 5.28
N ALA A 189 -10.16 -8.51 4.52
CA ALA A 189 -10.42 -8.20 3.12
C ALA A 189 -9.44 -8.90 2.16
N TRP A 190 -9.95 -9.80 1.32
CA TRP A 190 -9.21 -10.36 0.19
C TRP A 190 -9.28 -9.41 -1.01
N ILE A 191 -8.13 -8.86 -1.41
CA ILE A 191 -7.96 -7.89 -2.50
C ILE A 191 -7.26 -8.59 -3.68
N PRO A 192 -7.84 -8.59 -4.89
CA PRO A 192 -7.18 -9.14 -6.09
C PRO A 192 -5.97 -8.29 -6.48
N GLU A 193 -4.89 -8.91 -6.96
CA GLU A 193 -3.65 -8.19 -7.27
C GLU A 193 -3.83 -7.10 -8.35
N GLU A 194 -4.70 -7.30 -9.35
CA GLU A 194 -4.89 -6.33 -10.44
C GLU A 194 -5.55 -5.03 -10.00
N MET A 195 -6.27 -5.05 -8.88
CA MET A 195 -6.81 -3.85 -8.24
C MET A 195 -5.71 -3.00 -7.58
N GLY A 196 -4.54 -3.60 -7.36
CA GLY A 196 -3.41 -3.05 -6.64
C GLY A 196 -3.66 -3.01 -5.13
N ARG A 197 -2.70 -3.52 -4.35
CA ARG A 197 -2.67 -3.28 -2.89
C ARG A 197 -2.24 -1.85 -2.53
N GLU A 198 -1.54 -1.17 -3.43
CA GLU A 198 -0.90 0.12 -3.17
C GLU A 198 -1.86 1.23 -2.70
N PRO A 199 -3.13 1.34 -3.15
CA PRO A 199 -4.08 2.29 -2.56
C PRO A 199 -4.36 2.06 -1.06
N PHE A 200 -4.14 0.85 -0.54
CA PHE A 200 -4.46 0.44 0.84
C PHE A 200 -3.21 0.33 1.71
N VAL A 201 -2.15 -0.31 1.20
CA VAL A 201 -0.88 -0.55 1.91
C VAL A 201 0.29 -0.24 0.95
N PRO A 202 0.57 1.04 0.64
CA PRO A 202 1.63 1.39 -0.30
C PRO A 202 3.01 1.19 0.31
N ARG A 203 3.95 0.73 -0.52
CA ARG A 203 5.34 0.52 -0.10
C ARG A 203 6.24 1.75 -0.30
N THR A 204 5.76 2.80 -0.98
CA THR A 204 6.50 4.06 -1.13
C THR A 204 5.55 5.25 -1.11
N VAL A 205 6.05 6.41 -0.69
CA VAL A 205 5.29 7.69 -0.74
C VAL A 205 4.83 8.04 -2.16
N TYR A 206 5.54 7.57 -3.20
CA TYR A 206 5.15 7.76 -4.59
C TYR A 206 3.91 6.94 -4.99
N ARG A 207 3.47 6.00 -4.14
CA ARG A 207 2.29 5.16 -4.30
C ARG A 207 1.17 5.49 -3.29
N ARG A 208 1.28 6.58 -2.52
CA ARG A 208 0.17 7.08 -1.70
C ARG A 208 -0.83 7.80 -2.60
N PHE A 209 -2.11 7.48 -2.41
CA PHE A 209 -3.23 8.12 -3.09
C PHE A 209 -4.19 8.74 -2.07
N LYS A 210 -5.23 9.42 -2.54
CA LYS A 210 -6.35 9.90 -1.71
C LYS A 210 -6.87 8.82 -0.76
N GLN A 211 -7.12 7.61 -1.29
CA GLN A 211 -7.60 6.48 -0.48
C GLN A 211 -6.67 6.15 0.67
N THR A 212 -5.36 6.12 0.41
CA THR A 212 -4.36 5.77 1.42
C THR A 212 -4.39 6.76 2.58
N ILE A 213 -4.38 8.05 2.27
CA ILE A 213 -4.34 9.12 3.30
C ILE A 213 -5.62 9.10 4.14
N ILE A 214 -6.78 8.84 3.51
CA ILE A 214 -8.06 8.66 4.21
C ILE A 214 -8.03 7.41 5.11
N LEU A 215 -7.50 6.28 4.62
CA LEU A 215 -7.39 5.05 5.39
C LEU A 215 -6.43 5.19 6.57
N GLU A 216 -5.25 5.80 6.36
CA GLU A 216 -4.28 6.15 7.40
C GLU A 216 -4.87 7.03 8.52
N ALA A 217 -5.91 7.82 8.20
CA ALA A 217 -6.62 8.66 9.18
C ALA A 217 -7.70 7.91 9.98
N MET A 218 -8.27 6.82 9.43
CA MET A 218 -9.48 6.19 9.99
C MET A 218 -9.34 4.74 10.44
N ALA A 219 -8.26 4.03 10.06
CA ALA A 219 -8.05 2.63 10.40
C ALA A 219 -6.56 2.31 10.57
N ASP A 220 -6.29 1.19 11.24
CA ASP A 220 -4.99 0.51 11.17
C ASP A 220 -5.12 -0.70 10.20
N ILE A 221 -4.19 -0.81 9.24
CA ILE A 221 -4.24 -1.83 8.17
C ILE A 221 -2.93 -2.64 8.12
N THR A 222 -3.03 -3.96 8.08
CA THR A 222 -1.89 -4.88 7.94
C THR A 222 -2.06 -5.83 6.75
N GLU A 223 -1.03 -5.97 5.89
CA GLU A 223 -0.97 -7.01 4.85
C GLU A 223 -0.58 -8.36 5.51
N VAL A 224 -1.55 -9.24 5.71
CA VAL A 224 -1.38 -10.55 6.38
C VAL A 224 -0.76 -11.57 5.45
N ALA A 225 -1.22 -11.57 4.21
CA ALA A 225 -0.76 -12.41 3.11
C ALA A 225 -0.82 -11.62 1.81
N GLY A 226 0.03 -11.95 0.86
CA GLY A 226 0.07 -11.28 -0.43
C GLY A 226 1.22 -11.79 -1.30
N VAL A 227 1.44 -11.11 -2.43
CA VAL A 227 2.53 -11.43 -3.35
C VAL A 227 3.84 -10.72 -2.95
N PRO A 228 5.01 -11.16 -3.45
CA PRO A 228 6.28 -10.50 -3.20
C PRO A 228 6.30 -9.00 -3.53
N GLY A 229 7.26 -8.30 -2.93
CA GLY A 229 7.55 -6.91 -3.28
C GLY A 229 8.32 -6.76 -4.60
N GLY A 230 8.53 -5.51 -5.02
CA GLY A 230 9.54 -5.20 -6.03
C GLY A 230 9.18 -5.49 -7.49
N PHE A 231 7.89 -5.54 -7.83
CA PHE A 231 7.42 -5.51 -9.22
C PHE A 231 7.15 -4.06 -9.71
N GLY A 232 6.92 -3.88 -11.02
CA GLY A 232 6.74 -2.56 -11.65
C GLY A 232 8.04 -1.74 -11.77
N THR A 233 7.99 -0.53 -12.30
CA THR A 233 9.20 0.31 -12.49
C THR A 233 9.79 0.81 -11.17
N THR A 234 11.11 1.02 -11.08
CA THR A 234 11.83 1.52 -9.89
C THR A 234 11.21 2.76 -9.24
N ARG A 235 10.62 3.69 -10.03
CA ARG A 235 9.92 4.88 -9.51
C ARG A 235 8.73 4.56 -8.59
N TYR A 236 8.14 3.38 -8.72
CA TYR A 236 7.02 2.87 -7.91
C TYR A 236 7.46 1.93 -6.78
N ARG A 237 8.76 1.65 -6.66
CA ARG A 237 9.34 0.83 -5.58
C ARG A 237 9.90 1.74 -4.48
N ARG A 238 10.01 1.24 -3.25
CA ARG A 238 10.88 1.86 -2.23
C ARG A 238 12.34 1.78 -2.69
N TRP A 239 13.19 2.69 -2.21
CA TRP A 239 14.63 2.57 -2.37
C TRP A 239 15.09 1.22 -1.74
N PRO A 240 15.72 0.28 -2.50
CA PRO A 240 15.95 -1.08 -2.01
C PRO A 240 16.74 -1.16 -0.71
N GLU A 241 17.70 -0.27 -0.50
CA GLU A 241 18.52 -0.18 0.70
C GLU A 241 17.67 0.13 1.95
N LEU A 242 16.71 1.04 1.85
CA LEU A 242 15.76 1.35 2.94
C LEU A 242 14.82 0.16 3.23
N GLU A 243 14.36 -0.54 2.18
CA GLU A 243 13.56 -1.77 2.35
C GLU A 243 14.40 -2.93 2.94
N LEU A 244 15.72 -2.99 2.68
CA LEU A 244 16.64 -3.94 3.33
C LEU A 244 16.83 -3.64 4.82
N GLU A 245 16.93 -2.37 5.21
CA GLU A 245 16.98 -1.96 6.63
C GLU A 245 15.73 -2.44 7.38
N GLU A 246 14.53 -2.17 6.85
CA GLU A 246 13.27 -2.66 7.44
C GLU A 246 13.18 -4.19 7.41
N TYR A 247 13.58 -4.84 6.31
CA TYR A 247 13.60 -6.31 6.22
C TYR A 247 14.53 -6.92 7.30
N ALA A 248 15.67 -6.30 7.59
CA ALA A 248 16.55 -6.73 8.68
C ALA A 248 15.89 -6.53 10.06
N ALA A 249 15.23 -5.40 10.28
CA ALA A 249 14.56 -5.08 11.55
C ALA A 249 13.41 -6.07 11.85
N ILE A 250 12.54 -6.36 10.87
CA ILE A 250 11.44 -7.32 11.02
C ILE A 250 11.98 -8.75 11.26
N ASN A 251 13.08 -9.14 10.61
CA ASN A 251 13.71 -10.44 10.88
C ASN A 251 14.36 -10.51 12.27
N ALA A 252 14.82 -9.40 12.85
CA ALA A 252 15.28 -9.36 14.24
C ALA A 252 14.10 -9.55 15.20
N GLN A 253 12.98 -8.86 14.98
CA GLN A 253 11.74 -9.03 15.76
C GLN A 253 11.18 -10.47 15.66
N ALA A 254 11.15 -11.06 14.46
CA ALA A 254 10.67 -12.43 14.24
C ALA A 254 11.57 -13.51 14.87
N LYS A 255 12.85 -13.22 15.13
CA LYS A 255 13.73 -14.08 15.94
C LYS A 255 13.42 -13.97 17.44
N ALA A 256 13.05 -12.77 17.91
CA ALA A 256 12.72 -12.53 19.32
C ALA A 256 11.32 -13.04 19.72
N ASN A 257 10.33 -12.96 18.83
CA ASN A 257 8.96 -13.41 19.10
C ASN A 257 8.56 -14.62 18.22
N PRO A 258 8.35 -15.82 18.80
CA PRO A 258 7.87 -17.00 18.07
C PRO A 258 6.55 -16.80 17.31
N ALA A 259 5.65 -15.94 17.79
CA ALA A 259 4.40 -15.64 17.09
C ALA A 259 4.62 -14.90 15.75
N HIS A 260 5.77 -14.23 15.61
CA HIS A 260 6.10 -13.41 14.44
C HIS A 260 6.83 -14.22 13.36
N GLN A 261 7.17 -15.48 13.63
CA GLN A 261 7.84 -16.34 12.66
C GLN A 261 6.95 -16.62 11.44
N VAL A 262 7.59 -16.64 10.27
CA VAL A 262 6.97 -16.95 8.98
C VAL A 262 7.42 -18.37 8.60
N PRO A 263 6.51 -19.28 8.19
CA PRO A 263 6.88 -20.59 7.68
C PRO A 263 7.87 -20.47 6.52
N LYS A 264 8.88 -21.35 6.41
CA LYS A 264 9.87 -21.29 5.31
C LYS A 264 9.23 -21.37 3.91
N SER A 265 8.05 -21.96 3.79
CA SER A 265 7.22 -21.99 2.58
C SER A 265 6.64 -20.62 2.18
N ARG A 266 6.53 -19.68 3.12
CA ARG A 266 5.84 -18.38 3.00
C ARG A 266 6.77 -17.16 3.11
N LEU A 267 8.08 -17.37 3.24
CA LEU A 267 9.06 -16.28 3.32
C LEU A 267 9.17 -15.52 1.99
N ASP A 268 9.12 -14.18 2.06
CA ASP A 268 9.50 -13.31 0.95
C ASP A 268 11.03 -13.25 0.82
N LYS A 269 11.50 -13.00 -0.41
CA LYS A 269 12.92 -12.75 -0.68
C LYS A 269 13.27 -11.30 -0.30
N PRO A 270 14.49 -11.04 0.21
CA PRO A 270 14.95 -9.66 0.35
C PRO A 270 14.98 -8.98 -1.04
N PRO A 271 14.68 -7.67 -1.11
CA PRO A 271 14.72 -6.95 -2.38
C PRO A 271 16.14 -6.96 -2.96
N ALA A 272 16.25 -7.14 -4.28
CA ALA A 272 17.53 -6.99 -4.96
C ALA A 272 17.95 -5.51 -4.98
N PRO A 273 19.23 -5.17 -4.75
CA PRO A 273 19.73 -3.80 -4.79
C PRO A 273 19.43 -3.12 -6.14
N ASP A 274 19.40 -1.80 -6.16
CA ASP A 274 19.39 -1.04 -7.42
C ASP A 274 20.71 -1.32 -8.16
N LEU A 275 20.63 -1.61 -9.46
CA LEU A 275 21.80 -1.82 -10.30
C LEU A 275 22.81 -0.66 -10.18
N ARG A 276 22.32 0.58 -10.04
CA ARG A 276 23.17 1.77 -9.94
C ARG A 276 23.94 1.83 -8.62
N SER A 277 23.55 1.07 -7.60
CA SER A 277 24.30 0.93 -6.35
C SER A 277 25.43 -0.10 -6.43
N ILE A 278 25.44 -0.97 -7.46
CA ILE A 278 26.48 -1.97 -7.68
C ILE A 278 27.58 -1.39 -8.58
N GLU A 279 28.85 -1.60 -8.20
CA GLU A 279 29.99 -1.26 -9.05
C GLU A 279 29.89 -2.03 -10.38
N PRO A 280 29.87 -1.36 -11.56
CA PRO A 280 29.44 -1.94 -12.83
C PRO A 280 30.55 -2.76 -13.52
N THR A 281 31.11 -3.74 -12.81
CA THR A 281 32.09 -4.68 -13.37
C THR A 281 31.38 -5.82 -14.13
N PRO A 282 31.96 -6.33 -15.23
CA PRO A 282 31.48 -7.55 -15.92
C PRO A 282 31.22 -8.76 -15.00
N GLN A 283 31.95 -8.86 -13.88
CA GLN A 283 31.74 -9.89 -12.87
C GLN A 283 30.44 -9.65 -12.09
N ASN A 284 30.29 -8.47 -11.48
CA ASN A 284 29.11 -8.11 -10.67
C ASN A 284 27.81 -8.21 -11.48
N LEU A 285 27.83 -7.74 -12.73
CA LEU A 285 26.69 -7.76 -13.66
C LEU A 285 26.25 -9.18 -14.07
N LYS A 286 27.04 -10.21 -13.78
CA LYS A 286 26.68 -11.62 -13.98
C LYS A 286 26.36 -12.36 -12.69
N SER A 287 27.05 -12.06 -11.60
CA SER A 287 26.98 -12.85 -10.37
C SER A 287 25.99 -12.33 -9.33
N LEU A 288 25.67 -11.03 -9.35
CA LEU A 288 24.82 -10.42 -8.33
C LEU A 288 23.39 -10.24 -8.85
N PRO A 289 22.36 -10.57 -8.05
CA PRO A 289 20.99 -10.17 -8.36
C PRO A 289 20.85 -8.66 -8.19
N PHE A 290 20.22 -7.99 -9.15
CA PHE A 290 19.95 -6.56 -9.11
C PHE A 290 18.58 -6.23 -9.72
N SER A 291 18.08 -5.04 -9.42
CA SER A 291 16.89 -4.46 -10.04
C SER A 291 17.26 -3.27 -10.94
N SER A 292 16.60 -3.16 -12.10
CA SER A 292 16.81 -2.03 -13.01
C SER A 292 15.65 -1.86 -13.99
N ASP A 293 15.35 -0.62 -14.36
CA ASP A 293 14.50 -0.27 -15.50
C ASP A 293 15.31 -0.01 -16.78
N ALA A 294 16.65 -0.16 -16.74
CA ALA A 294 17.52 0.22 -17.84
C ALA A 294 17.45 -0.74 -19.03
N LEU A 295 16.75 -0.31 -20.10
CA LEU A 295 16.53 -1.09 -21.33
C LEU A 295 17.81 -1.57 -22.03
N TRP A 296 18.96 -0.93 -21.81
CA TRP A 296 20.24 -1.31 -22.42
C TRP A 296 20.96 -2.48 -21.73
N ILE A 297 20.47 -2.95 -20.59
CA ILE A 297 21.14 -4.03 -19.82
C ILE A 297 21.15 -5.37 -20.54
N PRO A 298 20.05 -5.86 -21.15
CA PRO A 298 20.08 -7.06 -21.97
C PRO A 298 21.11 -7.00 -23.10
N ASP A 299 21.27 -5.85 -23.75
CA ASP A 299 22.26 -5.65 -24.80
C ASP A 299 23.68 -5.67 -24.25
N PHE A 300 23.93 -5.04 -23.09
CA PHE A 300 25.25 -5.06 -22.48
C PHE A 300 25.65 -6.47 -22.03
N VAL A 301 24.73 -7.25 -21.46
CA VAL A 301 24.98 -8.65 -21.09
C VAL A 301 25.28 -9.50 -22.33
N GLN A 302 24.55 -9.31 -23.43
CA GLN A 302 24.86 -9.97 -24.72
C GLN A 302 26.24 -9.58 -25.26
N VAL A 303 26.60 -8.29 -25.21
CA VAL A 303 27.94 -7.81 -25.59
C VAL A 303 29.03 -8.43 -24.72
N LEU A 304 28.80 -8.59 -23.41
CA LEU A 304 29.74 -9.26 -22.51
C LEU A 304 29.92 -10.76 -22.83
N GLU A 305 28.86 -11.49 -23.17
CA GLU A 305 28.97 -12.89 -23.61
C GLU A 305 29.67 -13.02 -24.96
N ARG A 306 29.36 -12.12 -25.90
CA ARG A 306 30.06 -12.05 -27.19
C ARG A 306 31.54 -11.74 -27.00
N LEU A 307 31.90 -10.77 -26.17
CA LEU A 307 33.29 -10.41 -25.87
C LEU A 307 34.04 -11.59 -25.23
N LYS A 308 33.38 -12.35 -24.35
CA LYS A 308 33.93 -13.57 -23.75
C LYS A 308 34.17 -14.69 -24.77
N LYS A 309 33.32 -14.82 -25.79
CA LYS A 309 33.39 -15.87 -26.82
C LYS A 309 34.33 -15.50 -27.98
N GLU A 310 34.19 -14.30 -28.52
CA GLU A 310 34.90 -13.78 -29.70
C GLU A 310 36.31 -13.28 -29.32
N GLU A 311 36.49 -12.69 -28.12
CA GLU A 311 37.74 -12.04 -27.70
C GLU A 311 38.16 -12.41 -26.24
N PRO A 312 38.33 -13.70 -25.92
CA PRO A 312 38.57 -14.18 -24.54
C PRO A 312 39.85 -13.67 -23.87
N GLY A 313 40.82 -13.17 -24.64
CA GLY A 313 41.99 -12.46 -24.12
C GLY A 313 41.61 -11.09 -23.54
N PHE A 314 40.97 -10.25 -24.36
CA PHE A 314 40.48 -8.93 -23.96
C PHE A 314 39.48 -9.03 -22.80
N TYR A 315 38.52 -9.97 -22.88
CA TYR A 315 37.56 -10.18 -21.79
C TYR A 315 38.25 -10.50 -20.46
N ARG A 316 39.27 -11.37 -20.43
CA ARG A 316 39.99 -11.70 -19.19
C ARG A 316 40.74 -10.50 -18.60
N THR A 317 41.38 -9.68 -19.44
CA THR A 317 42.10 -8.48 -18.98
C THR A 317 41.14 -7.41 -18.42
N HIS A 318 39.93 -7.27 -18.99
CA HIS A 318 38.99 -6.20 -18.64
C HIS A 318 37.76 -6.64 -17.82
N ALA A 319 37.69 -7.91 -17.40
CA ALA A 319 36.58 -8.46 -16.60
C ALA A 319 36.35 -7.72 -15.26
N HIS A 320 37.39 -7.05 -14.73
CA HIS A 320 37.34 -6.25 -13.50
C HIS A 320 36.95 -4.78 -13.74
N GLY A 321 36.36 -4.43 -14.90
CA GLY A 321 35.77 -3.11 -15.15
C GLY A 321 36.75 -1.96 -15.38
N ARG A 322 38.06 -2.19 -15.32
CA ARG A 322 39.08 -1.16 -15.60
C ARG A 322 39.09 -0.78 -17.08
N ILE A 323 38.52 0.39 -17.37
CA ILE A 323 38.68 1.13 -18.63
C ILE A 323 40.11 1.68 -18.68
N PRO A 324 40.97 1.26 -19.62
CA PRO A 324 42.30 1.87 -19.76
C PRO A 324 42.17 3.20 -20.49
N GLY A 325 42.68 4.29 -19.89
CA GLY A 325 42.44 5.66 -20.35
C GLY A 325 42.90 5.96 -21.78
N GLU A 326 43.85 5.19 -22.32
CA GLU A 326 44.53 5.47 -23.60
C GLU A 326 44.32 4.36 -24.66
N MET A 327 43.54 3.31 -24.37
CA MET A 327 43.44 2.18 -25.30
C MET A 327 42.52 2.49 -26.49
N ARG A 328 43.08 2.50 -27.71
CA ARG A 328 42.28 2.45 -28.94
C ARG A 328 41.60 1.08 -29.04
N TYR A 329 40.31 1.03 -28.72
CA TYR A 329 39.45 -0.13 -28.97
C TYR A 329 39.49 -0.53 -30.46
N LYS A 330 40.09 -1.69 -30.75
CA LYS A 330 40.42 -2.13 -32.11
C LYS A 330 39.20 -2.65 -32.86
N THR A 331 38.29 -3.33 -32.17
CA THR A 331 37.12 -3.97 -32.79
C THR A 331 35.84 -3.16 -32.55
N PRO A 332 34.78 -3.34 -33.37
CA PRO A 332 33.46 -2.77 -33.08
C PRO A 332 32.89 -3.27 -31.73
N LEU A 333 33.13 -4.53 -31.38
CA LEU A 333 32.64 -5.15 -30.15
C LEU A 333 33.27 -4.53 -28.90
N GLN A 334 34.60 -4.31 -28.91
CA GLN A 334 35.30 -3.57 -27.86
C GLN A 334 34.75 -2.14 -27.70
N ARG A 335 34.45 -1.44 -28.81
CA ARG A 335 33.86 -0.09 -28.78
C ARG A 335 32.45 -0.08 -28.18
N GLN A 336 31.62 -1.06 -28.52
CA GLN A 336 30.26 -1.20 -27.97
C GLN A 336 30.30 -1.52 -26.47
N TRP A 337 31.16 -2.45 -26.05
CA TRP A 337 31.42 -2.76 -24.65
C TRP A 337 31.86 -1.51 -23.87
N ALA A 338 32.82 -0.74 -24.40
CA ALA A 338 33.33 0.46 -23.76
C ALA A 338 32.28 1.59 -23.70
N ALA A 339 31.31 1.64 -24.62
CA ALA A 339 30.20 2.58 -24.55
C ALA A 339 29.29 2.26 -23.36
N TYR A 340 28.77 1.02 -23.27
CA TYR A 340 27.92 0.59 -22.15
C TYR A 340 28.64 0.68 -20.81
N LEU A 341 29.92 0.29 -20.73
CA LEU A 341 30.69 0.38 -19.48
C LEU A 341 30.91 1.84 -19.04
N ARG A 342 31.04 2.80 -19.96
CA ARG A 342 31.10 4.24 -19.63
C ARG A 342 29.75 4.76 -19.15
N GLU A 343 28.64 4.37 -19.78
CA GLU A 343 27.29 4.72 -19.30
C GLU A 343 27.06 4.16 -17.89
N ALA A 344 27.35 2.87 -17.69
CA ALA A 344 27.21 2.19 -16.41
C ALA A 344 28.00 2.87 -15.29
N ASN A 345 29.30 3.15 -15.52
CA ASN A 345 30.15 3.89 -14.57
C ASN A 345 29.62 5.30 -14.27
N THR A 346 29.08 5.99 -15.28
CA THR A 346 28.53 7.34 -15.11
C THR A 346 27.24 7.30 -14.27
N LYS A 347 26.34 6.35 -14.54
CA LYS A 347 25.10 6.16 -13.78
C LYS A 347 25.41 5.74 -12.34
N HIS A 348 26.33 4.80 -12.13
CA HIS A 348 26.78 4.37 -10.81
C HIS A 348 27.35 5.55 -10.01
N ARG A 349 28.38 6.23 -10.52
CA ARG A 349 29.04 7.35 -9.81
C ARG A 349 28.06 8.47 -9.46
N THR A 350 27.18 8.85 -10.38
CA THR A 350 26.22 9.94 -10.15
C THR A 350 25.07 9.53 -9.22
N HIS A 351 24.67 8.25 -9.21
CA HIS A 351 23.71 7.69 -8.26
C HIS A 351 24.31 7.59 -6.86
N MET A 352 25.53 7.08 -6.71
CA MET A 352 26.22 7.02 -5.41
C MET A 352 26.40 8.42 -4.80
N ARG A 353 26.71 9.44 -5.62
CA ARG A 353 26.74 10.83 -5.17
C ARG A 353 25.36 11.35 -4.71
N ALA A 354 24.28 10.86 -5.31
CA ALA A 354 22.92 11.17 -4.86
C ALA A 354 22.60 10.44 -3.54
N VAL A 355 22.99 9.17 -3.38
CA VAL A 355 22.88 8.39 -2.13
C VAL A 355 23.60 9.08 -0.96
N GLU A 356 24.81 9.59 -1.18
CA GLU A 356 25.54 10.39 -0.18
C GLU A 356 24.71 11.58 0.32
N VAL A 357 24.14 12.37 -0.60
CA VAL A 357 23.34 13.56 -0.28
C VAL A 357 22.00 13.20 0.39
N VAL A 358 21.36 12.10 0.00
CA VAL A 358 20.17 11.57 0.69
C VAL A 358 20.52 11.17 2.13
N ASN A 359 21.67 10.51 2.35
CA ASN A 359 22.14 10.10 3.67
C ASN A 359 22.60 11.28 4.55
N GLU A 360 23.09 12.37 3.97
CA GLU A 360 23.27 13.66 4.67
C GLU A 360 21.91 14.24 5.11
N GLY A 361 20.93 14.28 4.21
CA GLY A 361 19.60 14.82 4.49
C GLY A 361 18.83 14.01 5.54
N ARG A 362 18.90 12.68 5.49
CA ARG A 362 18.31 11.78 6.51
C ARG A 362 18.89 12.04 7.90
N ARG A 363 20.22 12.20 8.00
CA ARG A 363 20.89 12.56 9.25
C ARG A 363 20.47 13.94 9.77
N LEU A 364 20.40 14.95 8.91
CA LEU A 364 19.89 16.27 9.30
C LEU A 364 18.46 16.21 9.86
N MET A 365 17.57 15.40 9.27
CA MET A 365 16.19 15.24 9.78
C MET A 365 16.17 14.56 11.15
N ALA A 366 17.07 13.61 11.41
CA ALA A 366 17.22 12.98 12.73
C ALA A 366 17.76 13.99 13.77
N ASP A 367 18.82 14.72 13.45
CA ASP A 367 19.41 15.75 14.32
C ASP A 367 18.37 16.82 14.70
N TRP A 368 17.55 17.27 13.74
CA TRP A 368 16.50 18.26 14.00
C TRP A 368 15.40 17.70 14.90
N LYS A 369 14.93 16.47 14.65
CA LYS A 369 13.95 15.79 15.51
C LYS A 369 14.45 15.67 16.95
N ALA A 370 15.72 15.30 17.15
CA ALA A 370 16.35 15.22 18.47
C ALA A 370 16.37 16.59 19.16
N ALA A 371 16.83 17.64 18.48
CA ALA A 371 16.89 19.00 19.02
C ALA A 371 15.50 19.53 19.46
N VAL A 372 14.44 19.26 18.68
CA VAL A 372 13.06 19.64 19.03
C VAL A 372 12.54 18.85 20.25
N GLN A 373 12.91 17.58 20.37
CA GLN A 373 12.54 16.76 21.53
C GLN A 373 13.27 17.21 22.81
N GLU A 374 14.56 17.53 22.72
CA GLU A 374 15.38 18.05 23.82
C GLU A 374 14.92 19.44 24.29
N ALA A 375 14.40 20.27 23.40
CA ALA A 375 13.82 21.57 23.75
C ALA A 375 12.51 21.46 24.56
N HIS A 376 11.88 20.28 24.63
CA HIS A 376 10.66 20.02 25.41
C HIS A 376 9.53 21.06 25.20
N GLY A 377 9.35 21.52 23.96
CA GLY A 377 8.33 22.52 23.59
C GLY A 377 8.73 23.98 23.80
N GLN A 378 9.96 24.25 24.28
CA GLN A 378 10.57 25.58 24.19
C GLN A 378 11.06 25.85 22.77
N PRO A 379 11.28 27.13 22.39
CA PRO A 379 12.03 27.46 21.18
C PRO A 379 13.43 26.83 21.19
N LEU A 380 13.91 26.43 20.02
CA LEU A 380 15.29 25.98 19.84
C LEU A 380 16.28 27.11 20.16
N ASP A 381 17.50 26.75 20.56
CA ASP A 381 18.61 27.71 20.60
C ASP A 381 18.80 28.34 19.20
N PRO A 382 18.78 29.68 19.05
CA PRO A 382 18.87 30.34 17.75
C PRO A 382 20.15 30.01 16.97
N ALA A 383 21.27 29.71 17.64
CA ALA A 383 22.51 29.35 16.96
C ALA A 383 22.44 27.92 16.39
N LEU A 384 21.94 26.95 17.15
CA LEU A 384 21.64 25.60 16.69
C LEU A 384 20.62 25.59 15.56
N GLU A 385 19.52 26.34 15.69
CA GLU A 385 18.50 26.42 14.64
C GLU A 385 19.08 27.00 13.33
N LEU A 386 19.89 28.07 13.42
CA LEU A 386 20.57 28.65 12.27
C LEU A 386 21.57 27.66 11.63
N GLN A 387 22.28 26.87 12.42
CA GLN A 387 23.17 25.81 11.93
C GLN A 387 22.39 24.73 11.17
N LEU A 388 21.27 24.26 11.72
CA LEU A 388 20.41 23.25 11.11
C LEU A 388 19.77 23.77 9.80
N ARG A 389 19.30 25.03 9.78
CA ARG A 389 18.79 25.71 8.56
C ARG A 389 19.85 25.73 7.45
N ARG A 390 21.07 26.19 7.74
CA ARG A 390 22.18 26.22 6.77
C ARG A 390 22.48 24.83 6.20
N ARG A 391 22.57 23.80 7.05
CA ARG A 391 22.76 22.40 6.60
C ARG A 391 21.65 21.91 5.68
N GLY A 392 20.40 22.34 5.93
CA GLY A 392 19.25 22.03 5.09
C GLY A 392 19.33 22.71 3.73
N ASP A 393 19.66 24.00 3.71
CA ASP A 393 19.79 24.79 2.48
C ASP A 393 20.94 24.27 1.61
N GLU A 394 22.09 23.94 2.21
CA GLU A 394 23.21 23.29 1.54
C GLU A 394 22.81 21.92 0.94
N ASN A 395 22.10 21.08 1.69
CA ASN A 395 21.63 19.78 1.20
C ASN A 395 20.63 19.95 0.04
N HIS A 396 19.71 20.92 0.15
CA HIS A 396 18.77 21.25 -0.92
C HIS A 396 19.48 21.73 -2.19
N GLN A 397 20.47 22.63 -2.06
CA GLN A 397 21.28 23.11 -3.19
C GLN A 397 22.03 21.96 -3.87
N LYS A 398 22.64 21.04 -3.11
CA LYS A 398 23.27 19.82 -3.65
C LYS A 398 22.28 18.98 -4.48
N ILE A 399 21.02 18.87 -4.05
CA ILE A 399 19.95 18.14 -4.77
C ILE A 399 19.53 18.88 -6.04
N GLN A 400 19.36 20.20 -5.99
CA GLN A 400 18.97 21.00 -7.15
C GLN A 400 20.04 21.04 -8.25
N ALA A 401 21.32 20.95 -7.88
CA ALA A 401 22.44 20.86 -8.81
C ALA A 401 22.56 19.50 -9.52
N MET A 402 21.77 18.49 -9.16
CA MET A 402 21.79 17.18 -9.83
C MET A 402 21.03 17.18 -11.15
N PHE A 403 21.46 16.34 -12.10
CA PHE A 403 20.65 15.98 -13.26
C PHE A 403 19.27 15.50 -12.85
N GLU A 404 18.25 15.86 -13.63
CA GLU A 404 16.83 15.67 -13.31
C GLU A 404 16.48 14.27 -12.80
N THR A 405 16.97 13.20 -13.44
CA THR A 405 16.73 11.82 -13.02
C THR A 405 17.22 11.53 -11.60
N ASN A 406 18.41 12.00 -11.25
CA ASN A 406 18.98 11.81 -9.92
C ASN A 406 18.37 12.77 -8.89
N ARG A 407 17.99 13.98 -9.32
CA ARG A 407 17.22 14.93 -8.50
C ARG A 407 15.88 14.32 -8.10
N ILE A 408 15.06 13.86 -9.05
CA ILE A 408 13.75 13.23 -8.77
C ILE A 408 13.93 12.00 -7.88
N TRP A 409 14.94 11.17 -8.14
CA TRP A 409 15.24 10.01 -7.30
C TRP A 409 15.61 10.42 -5.86
N ALA A 410 16.53 11.38 -5.67
CA ALA A 410 16.97 11.82 -4.34
C ALA A 410 15.85 12.48 -3.55
N GLN A 411 15.02 13.28 -4.23
CA GLN A 411 13.81 13.89 -3.68
C GLN A 411 12.83 12.82 -3.19
N LYS A 412 12.53 11.81 -4.01
CA LYS A 412 11.68 10.67 -3.61
C LYS A 412 12.30 9.86 -2.46
N ALA A 413 13.61 9.60 -2.50
CA ALA A 413 14.29 8.83 -1.46
C ALA A 413 14.24 9.54 -0.10
N LEU A 414 14.44 10.86 -0.06
CA LEU A 414 14.22 11.65 1.16
C LEU A 414 12.75 11.65 1.61
N ASP A 415 11.80 11.74 0.68
CA ASP A 415 10.37 11.64 1.01
C ASP A 415 10.02 10.24 1.59
N ASP A 416 10.61 9.15 1.08
CA ASP A 416 10.47 7.80 1.65
C ASP A 416 11.13 7.69 3.04
N CYS A 417 12.35 8.21 3.22
CA CYS A 417 13.01 8.25 4.53
C CYS A 417 12.17 9.03 5.56
N ARG A 418 11.60 10.19 5.18
CA ARG A 418 10.65 10.94 6.02
C ARG A 418 9.50 10.06 6.48
N ALA A 419 8.91 9.27 5.58
CA ALA A 419 7.78 8.41 5.89
C ALA A 419 8.14 7.20 6.76
N VAL A 420 9.34 6.64 6.64
CA VAL A 420 9.83 5.53 7.47
C VAL A 420 10.30 6.00 8.85
N ASP A 421 11.03 7.11 8.92
CA ASP A 421 11.65 7.64 10.15
C ASP A 421 10.68 8.46 11.04
N MET A 422 9.38 8.43 10.77
CA MET A 422 8.34 8.97 11.66
C MET A 422 7.99 7.97 12.77
N SER A 423 7.49 8.48 13.89
CA SER A 423 7.03 7.65 15.01
C SER A 423 5.57 7.98 15.34
N PRO A 424 4.60 7.12 14.97
CA PRO A 424 4.75 5.91 14.14
C PRO A 424 5.08 6.22 12.67
N PRO A 425 5.61 5.25 11.89
CA PRO A 425 5.85 5.42 10.46
C PRO A 425 4.56 5.76 9.70
N ILE A 426 4.66 6.62 8.68
CA ILE A 426 3.49 7.11 7.95
C ILE A 426 2.81 5.95 7.21
N LEU A 427 3.58 5.21 6.41
CA LEU A 427 3.08 4.13 5.56
C LEU A 427 2.73 2.89 6.39
N PHE A 428 1.52 2.34 6.23
CA PHE A 428 1.11 1.07 6.85
C PHE A 428 2.10 -0.07 6.62
N TRP A 429 2.71 -0.14 5.42
CA TRP A 429 3.74 -1.13 5.11
C TRP A 429 4.88 -1.12 6.15
N SER A 430 5.31 0.07 6.59
CA SER A 430 6.39 0.25 7.58
C SER A 430 5.94 0.08 9.04
N ARG A 431 4.63 -0.03 9.31
CA ARG A 431 4.10 -0.34 10.65
C ARG A 431 4.00 -1.85 10.94
N ARG A 432 4.32 -2.71 9.95
CA ARG A 432 4.21 -4.17 10.08
C ARG A 432 5.12 -4.71 11.18
N GLU A 433 4.62 -5.64 12.00
CA GLU A 433 5.43 -6.37 13.00
C GLU A 433 6.00 -7.69 12.45
N THR A 434 5.52 -8.12 11.29
CA THR A 434 5.86 -9.39 10.63
C THR A 434 5.88 -9.22 9.11
N HIS A 435 6.58 -10.10 8.40
CA HIS A 435 6.40 -10.18 6.94
C HIS A 435 5.05 -10.84 6.60
N PRO A 436 4.36 -10.37 5.54
CA PRO A 436 3.20 -11.06 4.99
C PRO A 436 3.55 -12.49 4.57
N LEU A 437 2.56 -13.38 4.65
CA LEU A 437 2.69 -14.73 4.12
C LEU A 437 2.63 -14.70 2.58
N ILE A 438 3.69 -15.16 1.92
CA ILE A 438 3.71 -15.20 0.46
C ILE A 438 2.75 -16.26 -0.10
N VAL A 439 1.80 -15.78 -0.90
CA VAL A 439 0.86 -16.62 -1.68
C VAL A 439 1.54 -17.16 -2.93
N ARG A 440 1.04 -18.28 -3.46
CA ARG A 440 1.65 -19.02 -4.57
C ARG A 440 0.67 -19.33 -5.69
N ASP A 441 1.21 -19.65 -6.87
CA ASP A 441 0.44 -20.16 -8.01
C ASP A 441 -0.32 -21.43 -7.64
N GLY A 442 -1.55 -21.56 -8.17
CA GLY A 442 -2.43 -22.68 -7.86
C GLY A 442 -3.08 -22.68 -6.48
N GLU A 443 -2.92 -21.61 -5.69
CA GLU A 443 -3.66 -21.45 -4.43
C GLU A 443 -5.03 -20.77 -4.59
N PHE A 444 -5.23 -20.13 -5.74
CA PHE A 444 -6.48 -19.53 -6.18
C PHE A 444 -6.91 -20.14 -7.52
N GLU A 445 -8.19 -20.02 -7.86
CA GLU A 445 -8.73 -20.27 -9.20
C GLU A 445 -9.24 -18.94 -9.78
N PRO A 446 -8.73 -18.46 -10.93
CA PRO A 446 -7.75 -19.10 -11.82
C PRO A 446 -6.34 -19.20 -11.21
N SER A 447 -5.61 -20.28 -11.55
CA SER A 447 -4.29 -20.59 -10.97
C SER A 447 -3.19 -19.53 -11.18
N SER A 448 -3.37 -18.63 -12.16
CA SER A 448 -2.46 -17.53 -12.50
C SER A 448 -2.88 -16.18 -11.87
N ARG A 449 -3.77 -16.20 -10.88
CA ARG A 449 -4.29 -15.02 -10.19
C ARG A 449 -3.97 -15.11 -8.71
N HIS A 450 -3.75 -13.97 -8.07
CA HIS A 450 -3.39 -13.90 -6.66
C HIS A 450 -4.25 -12.87 -5.93
N MET A 451 -4.42 -13.07 -4.64
CA MET A 451 -5.04 -12.11 -3.74
C MET A 451 -4.16 -11.85 -2.53
N ALA A 452 -4.16 -10.60 -2.06
CA ALA A 452 -3.65 -10.23 -0.75
C ALA A 452 -4.78 -10.25 0.29
N LEU A 453 -4.48 -10.63 1.53
CA LEU A 453 -5.38 -10.46 2.66
C LEU A 453 -4.95 -9.26 3.48
N LEU A 454 -5.83 -8.27 3.59
CA LEU A 454 -5.69 -7.13 4.48
C LEU A 454 -6.51 -7.34 5.74
N ASP A 455 -5.91 -7.08 6.89
CA ASP A 455 -6.59 -6.97 8.18
C ASP A 455 -6.78 -5.49 8.50
N VAL A 456 -8.04 -5.05 8.59
CA VAL A 456 -8.43 -3.65 8.74
C VAL A 456 -9.17 -3.47 10.07
N VAL A 457 -8.65 -2.58 10.93
CA VAL A 457 -9.23 -2.24 12.23
C VAL A 457 -9.59 -0.74 12.23
N PRO A 458 -10.86 -0.37 11.97
CA PRO A 458 -11.29 1.03 12.01
C PRO A 458 -11.28 1.61 13.43
N HIS A 459 -10.99 2.90 13.55
CA HIS A 459 -10.90 3.60 14.85
C HIS A 459 -11.49 5.02 14.81
N SER A 460 -12.05 5.49 15.93
CA SER A 460 -12.76 6.78 16.03
C SER A 460 -11.85 8.03 16.15
N LYS A 461 -10.52 7.91 15.94
CA LYS A 461 -9.57 9.04 16.05
C LYS A 461 -9.95 10.20 15.11
N LEU A 462 -10.32 9.90 13.86
CA LEU A 462 -10.69 10.91 12.86
C LEU A 462 -11.89 11.76 13.30
N LEU A 463 -12.93 11.12 13.84
CA LEU A 463 -14.14 11.80 14.32
C LEU A 463 -13.91 12.71 15.53
N LYS A 464 -12.84 12.50 16.31
CA LYS A 464 -12.46 13.43 17.38
C LYS A 464 -11.97 14.77 16.84
N LYS A 465 -11.40 14.79 15.63
CA LYS A 465 -10.94 16.00 14.95
C LYS A 465 -12.00 16.58 14.01
N LEU A 466 -12.73 15.71 13.30
CA LEU A 466 -13.81 16.04 12.36
C LEU A 466 -15.19 15.77 13.00
N ASP A 467 -15.48 16.50 14.08
CA ASP A 467 -16.69 16.39 14.90
C ASP A 467 -17.92 17.13 14.33
N THR A 468 -17.72 18.04 13.36
CA THR A 468 -18.81 18.77 12.68
C THR A 468 -18.93 18.41 11.20
N HIS A 469 -20.12 18.62 10.64
CA HIS A 469 -20.38 18.40 9.21
C HIS A 469 -19.47 19.27 8.33
N ASP A 470 -19.30 20.56 8.66
CA ASP A 470 -18.44 21.47 7.90
C ASP A 470 -16.98 21.01 7.87
N LYS A 471 -16.44 20.53 9.00
CA LYS A 471 -15.07 19.96 9.06
C LYS A 471 -14.93 18.75 8.15
N MET A 472 -15.93 17.86 8.13
CA MET A 472 -15.95 16.70 7.22
C MET A 472 -15.99 17.13 5.75
N VAL A 473 -16.82 18.10 5.38
CA VAL A 473 -16.91 18.61 3.99
C VAL A 473 -15.62 19.31 3.60
N CYS A 474 -15.04 20.14 4.46
CA CYS A 474 -13.73 20.76 4.25
C CYS A 474 -12.63 19.70 4.06
N PHE A 475 -12.58 18.65 4.89
CA PHE A 475 -11.63 17.55 4.72
C PHE A 475 -11.84 16.82 3.39
N ARG A 476 -13.07 16.48 3.01
CA ARG A 476 -13.37 15.86 1.71
C ARG A 476 -12.95 16.76 0.54
N HIS A 477 -13.19 18.06 0.63
CA HIS A 477 -12.78 19.03 -0.40
C HIS A 477 -11.26 19.10 -0.51
N VAL A 478 -10.56 19.37 0.60
CA VAL A 478 -9.08 19.42 0.68
C VAL A 478 -8.46 18.12 0.16
N MET A 479 -8.93 16.95 0.60
CA MET A 479 -8.42 15.67 0.14
C MET A 479 -8.67 15.43 -1.35
N THR A 480 -9.77 15.93 -1.92
CA THR A 480 -10.04 15.81 -3.35
C THR A 480 -9.12 16.72 -4.15
N THR A 481 -9.01 18.00 -3.77
CA THR A 481 -8.16 18.99 -4.44
C THR A 481 -6.68 18.62 -4.37
N LEU A 482 -6.16 18.33 -3.16
CA LEU A 482 -4.74 18.05 -2.95
C LEU A 482 -4.27 16.69 -3.47
N SER A 483 -5.17 15.72 -3.66
CA SER A 483 -4.80 14.38 -4.14
C SER A 483 -4.16 14.38 -5.53
N ASN A 484 -4.50 15.35 -6.38
CA ASN A 484 -3.92 15.52 -7.72
C ASN A 484 -2.53 16.19 -7.69
N CYS A 485 -2.11 16.71 -6.53
CA CYS A 485 -0.91 17.52 -6.35
C CYS A 485 0.06 16.92 -5.32
N LEU A 486 -0.04 15.61 -5.01
CA LEU A 486 0.78 14.96 -3.98
C LEU A 486 2.30 15.06 -4.23
N SER A 487 2.72 15.30 -5.47
CA SER A 487 4.12 15.54 -5.85
C SER A 487 4.62 16.97 -5.66
N TYR A 488 3.74 17.95 -5.43
CA TYR A 488 4.08 19.37 -5.32
C TYR A 488 4.61 19.70 -3.93
N SER A 489 5.37 20.79 -3.81
CA SER A 489 5.69 21.38 -2.51
C SER A 489 4.44 21.92 -1.81
N ILE A 490 4.51 22.11 -0.50
CA ILE A 490 3.38 22.61 0.30
C ILE A 490 2.87 23.98 -0.19
N PRO A 491 3.73 25.01 -0.47
CA PRO A 491 3.25 26.30 -0.97
C PRO A 491 2.62 26.23 -2.37
N GLU A 492 3.16 25.40 -3.27
CA GLU A 492 2.59 25.18 -4.60
C GLU A 492 1.21 24.53 -4.51
N ALA A 493 1.04 23.53 -3.64
CA ALA A 493 -0.23 22.86 -3.45
C ALA A 493 -1.26 23.73 -2.70
N ALA A 494 -0.81 24.61 -1.80
CA ALA A 494 -1.69 25.57 -1.11
C ALA A 494 -2.38 26.55 -2.08
N LYS A 495 -1.73 26.91 -3.20
CA LYS A 495 -2.34 27.72 -4.28
C LYS A 495 -3.57 27.05 -4.94
N MET A 496 -3.75 25.74 -4.76
CA MET A 496 -4.94 25.03 -5.23
C MET A 496 -6.13 25.15 -4.26
N LEU A 497 -5.89 25.57 -3.02
CA LEU A 497 -6.92 25.76 -1.98
C LEU A 497 -7.27 27.24 -1.77
N VAL A 498 -6.25 28.11 -1.77
CA VAL A 498 -6.39 29.54 -1.47
C VAL A 498 -5.71 30.39 -2.55
N HIS A 499 -6.18 31.62 -2.74
CA HIS A 499 -5.53 32.59 -3.63
C HIS A 499 -4.07 32.82 -3.26
N GLU A 500 -3.22 33.05 -4.26
CA GLU A 500 -1.76 33.17 -4.10
C GLU A 500 -1.33 34.18 -3.02
N ALA A 501 -1.95 35.36 -2.99
CA ALA A 501 -1.70 36.38 -1.97
C ALA A 501 -2.06 35.97 -0.53
N GLY A 502 -2.89 34.92 -0.37
CA GLY A 502 -3.28 34.37 0.93
C GLY A 502 -2.45 33.18 1.40
N VAL A 503 -1.57 32.60 0.55
CA VAL A 503 -0.87 31.34 0.84
C VAL A 503 -0.02 31.43 2.11
N GLU A 504 0.79 32.47 2.28
CA GLU A 504 1.65 32.60 3.47
C GLU A 504 0.82 32.71 4.76
N SER A 505 -0.23 33.52 4.73
CA SER A 505 -1.18 33.69 5.85
C SER A 505 -1.93 32.40 6.16
N PHE A 506 -2.30 31.61 5.14
CA PHE A 506 -2.93 30.30 5.31
C PHE A 506 -1.96 29.28 5.92
N LEU A 507 -0.72 29.21 5.43
CA LEU A 507 0.28 28.26 5.96
C LEU A 507 0.58 28.51 7.44
N LYS A 508 0.58 29.78 7.87
CA LYS A 508 0.73 30.18 9.28
C LYS A 508 -0.40 29.69 10.21
N THR A 509 -1.56 29.27 9.70
CA THR A 509 -2.66 28.74 10.54
C THR A 509 -2.61 27.22 10.73
N ILE A 510 -1.76 26.51 9.97
CA ILE A 510 -1.62 25.05 10.07
C ILE A 510 -0.67 24.70 11.23
N GLN A 511 -1.19 24.02 12.24
CA GLN A 511 -0.42 23.62 13.41
C GLN A 511 0.59 22.52 13.05
N GLY A 512 1.82 22.64 13.55
CA GLY A 512 2.87 21.64 13.33
C GLY A 512 3.50 21.60 11.93
N ILE A 513 3.08 22.45 10.98
CA ILE A 513 3.57 22.39 9.59
C ILE A 513 5.09 22.61 9.45
N HIS A 514 5.70 23.26 10.44
CA HIS A 514 7.15 23.48 10.54
C HIS A 514 7.87 22.51 11.49
N ASP A 515 7.15 21.64 12.20
CA ASP A 515 7.71 20.72 13.20
C ASP A 515 8.03 19.35 12.57
N PRO A 516 9.31 18.96 12.46
CA PRO A 516 9.68 17.68 11.86
C PRO A 516 9.29 16.46 12.71
N THR A 517 8.96 16.62 13.99
CA THR A 517 8.39 15.54 14.82
C THR A 517 6.94 15.24 14.46
N LEU A 518 6.23 16.20 13.88
CA LEU A 518 4.85 16.10 13.35
C LEU A 518 4.82 15.91 11.83
N GLY A 519 5.97 15.71 11.19
CA GLY A 519 6.12 15.53 9.73
C GLY A 519 6.21 16.83 8.92
N GLY A 520 6.31 17.99 9.58
CA GLY A 520 6.57 19.29 8.98
C GLY A 520 8.05 19.52 8.60
N TRP A 521 8.37 20.72 8.11
CA TRP A 521 9.75 21.13 7.81
C TRP A 521 9.93 22.66 7.90
N TYR A 522 11.15 23.12 8.22
CA TYR A 522 11.42 24.55 8.37
C TYR A 522 11.18 25.33 7.06
N ASP A 523 11.51 24.74 5.91
CA ASP A 523 11.27 25.29 4.57
C ASP A 523 10.28 24.41 3.79
N LEU A 524 9.05 24.90 3.69
CA LEU A 524 7.93 24.19 3.08
C LEU A 524 8.09 23.98 1.57
N THR A 525 9.00 24.69 0.89
CA THR A 525 9.34 24.44 -0.52
C THR A 525 10.07 23.11 -0.73
N GLN A 526 10.74 22.60 0.32
CA GLN A 526 11.54 21.36 0.27
C GLN A 526 10.75 20.10 0.69
N LEU A 527 9.49 20.26 1.08
CA LEU A 527 8.61 19.21 1.59
C LEU A 527 7.39 19.05 0.68
N ARG A 528 7.12 17.82 0.23
CA ARG A 528 5.98 17.49 -0.65
C ARG A 528 4.85 16.88 0.15
N LEU A 529 3.62 17.12 -0.31
CA LEU A 529 2.42 16.56 0.29
C LEU A 529 2.46 15.04 0.49
N ARG A 530 3.01 14.26 -0.46
CA ARG A 530 3.14 12.79 -0.33
C ARG A 530 3.98 12.32 0.86
N ALA A 531 4.80 13.18 1.46
CA ALA A 531 5.60 12.87 2.65
C ALA A 531 4.88 13.24 3.97
N LEU A 532 3.70 13.87 3.92
CA LEU A 532 2.98 14.31 5.12
C LEU A 532 2.17 13.18 5.77
N PRO A 533 2.14 13.06 7.12
CA PRO A 533 1.26 12.12 7.80
C PRO A 533 -0.21 12.52 7.61
N ALA A 534 -1.11 11.55 7.71
CA ALA A 534 -2.55 11.80 7.56
C ALA A 534 -3.08 12.86 8.55
N ASP A 535 -2.53 12.92 9.77
CA ASP A 535 -2.84 13.98 10.74
C ASP A 535 -2.57 15.39 10.21
N MET A 536 -1.50 15.60 9.42
CA MET A 536 -1.21 16.91 8.84
C MET A 536 -2.22 17.29 7.76
N PHE A 537 -2.76 16.33 7.00
CA PHE A 537 -3.89 16.58 6.10
C PHE A 537 -5.17 16.98 6.85
N ILE A 538 -5.38 16.45 8.06
CA ILE A 538 -6.47 16.89 8.94
C ILE A 538 -6.21 18.33 9.42
N GLU A 539 -5.00 18.68 9.85
CA GLU A 539 -4.69 20.05 10.25
C GLU A 539 -4.80 21.06 9.08
N ILE A 540 -4.43 20.67 7.85
CA ILE A 540 -4.69 21.47 6.64
C ILE A 540 -6.20 21.67 6.43
N ALA A 541 -7.01 20.64 6.65
CA ALA A 541 -8.46 20.75 6.53
C ALA A 541 -9.09 21.61 7.64
N LEU A 542 -8.57 21.56 8.87
CA LEU A 542 -9.00 22.42 9.99
C LEU A 542 -8.55 23.88 9.80
N ALA A 543 -7.39 24.12 9.20
CA ALA A 543 -6.95 25.44 8.77
C ALA A 543 -7.83 25.99 7.64
N TYR A 544 -8.20 25.14 6.67
CA TYR A 544 -9.11 25.49 5.57
C TYR A 544 -10.52 25.77 6.06
N GLU A 545 -10.99 25.03 7.07
CA GLU A 545 -12.25 25.30 7.76
C GLU A 545 -12.25 26.71 8.38
N ARG A 546 -11.17 27.12 9.04
CA ARG A 546 -11.05 28.46 9.63
C ARG A 546 -10.77 29.57 8.60
N TRP A 547 -10.56 29.24 7.32
CA TRP A 547 -10.17 30.22 6.31
C TRP A 547 -11.35 31.13 5.91
N PRO A 548 -11.25 32.47 6.08
CA PRO A 548 -12.40 33.36 5.93
C PRO A 548 -12.92 33.48 4.48
N PHE A 549 -12.11 33.12 3.49
CA PHE A 549 -12.45 33.21 2.06
C PHE A 549 -12.75 31.84 1.42
N ARG A 550 -13.00 30.79 2.21
CA ARG A 550 -13.43 29.49 1.67
C ARG A 550 -14.82 29.62 0.99
N PRO A 551 -15.12 28.81 -0.05
CA PRO A 551 -16.49 28.64 -0.53
C PRO A 551 -17.40 28.11 0.58
N ARG A 552 -18.70 28.38 0.51
CA ARG A 552 -19.66 27.82 1.47
C ARG A 552 -19.75 26.29 1.34
N THR A 553 -20.13 25.62 2.43
CA THR A 553 -20.24 24.15 2.52
C THR A 553 -21.14 23.57 1.41
N GLU A 554 -22.26 24.23 1.10
CA GLU A 554 -23.17 23.80 0.03
C GLU A 554 -22.51 23.93 -1.36
N SER A 555 -21.72 24.98 -1.57
CA SER A 555 -20.97 25.17 -2.82
C SER A 555 -19.87 24.11 -2.98
N MET A 556 -19.18 23.73 -1.90
CA MET A 556 -18.19 22.64 -1.94
C MET A 556 -18.83 21.27 -2.24
N LEU A 557 -20.01 21.00 -1.67
CA LEU A 557 -20.77 19.78 -1.95
C LEU A 557 -21.23 19.71 -3.41
N LEU A 558 -21.76 20.80 -3.96
CA LEU A 558 -22.18 20.89 -5.37
C LEU A 558 -21.01 20.86 -6.36
N ALA A 559 -19.88 21.49 -6.02
CA ALA A 559 -18.69 21.58 -6.86
C ALA A 559 -17.84 20.30 -6.86
N THR A 560 -18.08 19.36 -5.94
CA THR A 560 -17.42 18.06 -5.96
C THR A 560 -18.21 17.15 -6.91
N PRO A 561 -17.76 16.90 -8.16
CA PRO A 561 -18.38 15.85 -8.96
C PRO A 561 -18.27 14.55 -8.18
N ASP A 562 -19.34 13.74 -8.18
CA ASP A 562 -19.45 12.61 -7.27
C ASP A 562 -18.17 11.77 -7.34
N SER A 563 -17.48 11.64 -6.20
CA SER A 563 -16.05 11.26 -6.14
C SER A 563 -15.77 9.82 -6.60
N GLN A 564 -16.85 9.14 -6.97
CA GLN A 564 -16.95 7.89 -7.68
C GLN A 564 -16.17 7.83 -9.01
N ALA A 565 -15.93 8.96 -9.69
CA ALA A 565 -15.26 8.97 -11.00
C ALA A 565 -13.71 8.98 -10.94
N THR A 566 -13.10 9.53 -9.88
CA THR A 566 -11.68 9.96 -9.90
C THR A 566 -10.68 8.79 -10.00
N TYR A 567 -11.06 7.57 -9.62
CA TYR A 567 -10.18 6.39 -9.68
C TYR A 567 -10.10 5.71 -11.06
N SER A 568 -10.81 6.21 -12.08
CA SER A 568 -10.77 5.63 -13.43
C SER A 568 -9.59 6.11 -14.28
N ALA A 569 -9.00 7.27 -13.98
CA ALA A 569 -8.09 7.96 -14.90
C ALA A 569 -6.63 7.43 -14.93
N GLU A 570 -6.20 6.66 -13.93
CA GLU A 570 -4.79 6.22 -13.80
C GLU A 570 -4.52 4.78 -14.28
N GLU A 571 -5.55 3.97 -14.51
CA GLU A 571 -5.37 2.55 -14.90
C GLU A 571 -5.21 2.33 -16.43
N GLU A 572 -5.53 3.31 -17.29
CA GLU A 572 -5.43 3.14 -18.75
C GLU A 572 -4.01 3.31 -19.32
N ASN A 573 -3.05 3.85 -18.54
CA ASN A 573 -1.66 4.06 -18.96
C ASN A 573 -0.67 3.01 -18.41
N ILE A 574 -1.15 1.81 -18.07
CA ILE A 574 -0.30 0.66 -17.73
C ILE A 574 -0.64 -0.52 -18.68
N ARG A 575 -0.12 -0.42 -19.91
CA ARG A 575 0.02 -1.53 -20.86
C ARG A 575 1.39 -1.45 -21.53
#